data_AF-A0A7Y4X4T5-F1
#
_entry.id   AF-A0A7Y4X4T5-F1
#
_cell.length_a   1.000
_cell.length_b   1.000
_cell.length_c   1.000
_cell.angle_alpha   90.00
_cell.angle_beta   90.00
_cell.angle_gamma   90.00
#
_symmetry.space_group_name_H-M   'P 1'
#
loop_
_entity.id
_entity.type
_entity.pdbx_description
1 polymer ?
#
loop_
_entity_poly.entity_id
_entity_poly.type
_entity_poly.pdbx_seq_one_letter_code
_entity_poly.pdbx_strand_id
1 'polypeptide(L)'
;MADAQKIAARETVGLVLMGSEEADVAVEMLREEQPHLRISKTNCYWMIEGEGKIEVDVNEVGERLGRDLDMATFLVVMTSYYGRVQVT
;
A
#
# COMPACT_ATOMS: atom_id res chain seq x y z
N MET A 1 7.47 6.73 -37.46
CA MET A 1 7.27 7.34 -36.13
C MET A 1 6.08 6.60 -35.53
N ALA A 2 6.24 5.94 -34.39
CA ALA A 2 5.17 5.14 -33.79
C ALA A 2 4.07 6.08 -33.26
N ASP A 3 2.82 5.82 -33.62
CA ASP A 3 1.66 6.52 -33.09
C ASP A 3 1.62 6.37 -31.56
N ALA A 4 1.68 7.48 -30.84
CA ALA A 4 1.55 7.48 -29.39
C ALA A 4 0.09 7.18 -29.03
N GLN A 5 -0.17 5.97 -28.56
CA GLN A 5 -1.47 5.58 -28.03
C GLN A 5 -1.82 6.47 -26.83
N LYS A 6 -2.94 7.20 -26.90
CA LYS A 6 -3.43 8.02 -25.78
C LYS A 6 -3.78 7.11 -24.60
N ILE A 7 -3.17 7.34 -23.45
CA ILE A 7 -3.45 6.62 -22.20
C ILE A 7 -4.76 7.16 -21.61
N ALA A 8 -5.71 6.26 -21.32
CA ALA A 8 -6.94 6.62 -20.64
C ALA A 8 -6.70 6.89 -19.14
N ALA A 9 -7.40 7.88 -18.58
CA ALA A 9 -7.38 8.14 -17.15
C ALA A 9 -7.92 6.93 -16.35
N ARG A 10 -7.40 6.72 -15.14
CA ARG A 10 -7.81 5.66 -14.22
C ARG A 10 -7.94 6.24 -12.82
N GLU A 11 -8.95 5.78 -12.08
CA GLU A 11 -9.17 6.08 -10.66
C GLU A 11 -8.48 5.05 -9.74
N THR A 12 -7.84 4.04 -10.34
CA THR A 12 -7.06 3.05 -9.62
C THR A 12 -5.88 3.72 -8.91
N VAL A 13 -5.76 3.46 -7.62
CA VAL A 13 -4.61 3.84 -6.79
C VAL A 13 -3.88 2.59 -6.34
N GLY A 14 -2.59 2.73 -6.08
CA GLY A 14 -1.78 1.62 -5.63
C GLY A 14 -0.66 2.00 -4.69
N LEU A 15 -0.34 1.05 -3.83
CA LEU A 15 0.65 1.12 -2.78
C LEU A 15 1.55 -0.12 -2.88
N VAL A 16 2.86 0.10 -2.79
CA VAL A 16 3.85 -0.98 -2.84
C VAL A 16 4.65 -0.99 -1.55
N LEU A 17 4.61 -2.10 -0.83
CA LEU A 17 5.37 -2.29 0.41
C LEU A 17 6.49 -3.31 0.20
N MET A 18 7.72 -2.98 0.60
CA MET A 18 8.82 -3.94 0.58
C MET A 18 8.49 -5.10 1.53
N GLY A 19 8.91 -6.31 1.19
CA GLY A 19 8.74 -7.47 2.06
C GLY A 19 9.43 -7.23 3.40
N SER A 20 8.65 -7.11 4.46
CA SER A 20 9.07 -6.98 5.85
C SER A 20 7.94 -7.46 6.77
N GLU A 21 8.23 -7.58 8.06
CA GLU A 21 7.22 -7.95 9.06
C GLU A 21 6.11 -6.89 9.15
N GLU A 22 6.48 -5.60 9.13
CA GLU A 22 5.56 -4.47 9.13
C GLU A 22 4.63 -4.51 7.90
N ALA A 23 5.18 -4.87 6.73
CA ALA A 23 4.40 -4.99 5.50
C ALA A 23 3.43 -6.18 5.53
N ASP A 24 3.88 -7.31 6.07
CA ASP A 24 3.02 -8.50 6.21
C ASP A 24 1.83 -8.19 7.15
N VAL A 25 2.08 -7.55 8.30
CA VAL A 25 1.02 -7.14 9.24
C VAL A 25 0.08 -6.10 8.63
N ALA A 26 0.61 -5.07 7.96
CA ALA A 26 -0.21 -4.07 7.29
C ALA A 26 -1.09 -4.69 6.20
N VAL A 27 -0.59 -5.68 5.46
CA VAL A 27 -1.36 -6.40 4.44
C VAL A 27 -2.47 -7.25 5.06
N GLU A 28 -2.22 -7.92 6.19
CA GLU A 28 -3.25 -8.68 6.90
C GLU A 28 -4.37 -7.76 7.40
N MET A 29 -4.02 -6.63 8.01
CA MET A 29 -4.97 -5.59 8.43
C MET A 29 -5.81 -5.08 7.24
N LEU A 30 -5.16 -4.73 6.12
CA LEU A 30 -5.86 -4.27 4.92
C LEU A 30 -6.81 -5.30 4.32
N ARG A 31 -6.50 -6.60 4.42
CA ARG A 31 -7.39 -7.67 3.96
C ARG A 31 -8.65 -7.77 4.81
N GLU A 32 -8.54 -7.50 6.11
CA GLU A 32 -9.65 -7.53 7.06
C GLU A 32 -10.57 -6.31 6.89
N GLU A 33 -9.98 -5.12 6.81
CA GLU A 33 -10.72 -3.85 6.82
C GLU A 33 -11.18 -3.38 5.44
N GLN A 34 -10.38 -3.65 4.41
CA GLN A 34 -10.60 -3.18 3.06
C GLN A 34 -10.58 -4.37 2.07
N PRO A 35 -11.51 -5.34 2.21
CA PRO A 35 -11.50 -6.59 1.44
C PRO A 35 -11.73 -6.41 -0.07
N HIS A 36 -12.07 -5.18 -0.50
CA HIS A 36 -12.20 -4.81 -1.90
C HIS A 36 -10.85 -4.54 -2.59
N LEU A 37 -9.76 -4.41 -1.82
CA LEU A 37 -8.41 -4.21 -2.36
C LEU A 37 -7.89 -5.48 -3.04
N ARG A 38 -7.23 -5.30 -4.18
CA ARG A 38 -6.47 -6.36 -4.86
C ARG A 38 -5.07 -6.39 -4.28
N ILE A 39 -4.76 -7.44 -3.54
CA ILE A 39 -3.47 -7.62 -2.87
C ILE A 39 -2.74 -8.82 -3.47
N SER A 40 -1.54 -8.61 -3.98
CA SER A 40 -0.69 -9.65 -4.55
C SER A 40 0.71 -9.64 -3.94
N LYS A 41 1.24 -10.84 -3.68
CA LYS A 41 2.62 -11.03 -3.20
C LYS A 41 3.52 -11.32 -4.41
N THR A 42 4.56 -10.51 -4.58
CA THR A 42 5.70 -10.84 -5.43
C THR A 42 6.85 -11.35 -4.56
N ASN A 43 7.95 -11.84 -5.14
CA ASN A 43 9.07 -12.41 -4.40
C ASN A 43 9.62 -11.51 -3.27
N CYS A 44 9.60 -10.18 -3.42
CA CYS A 44 10.23 -9.25 -2.49
C CYS A 44 9.35 -8.06 -2.06
N TYR A 45 8.10 -7.99 -2.51
CA TYR A 45 7.20 -6.88 -2.18
C TYR A 45 5.73 -7.30 -2.27
N TRP A 46 4.89 -6.50 -1.63
CA TRP A 46 3.44 -6.53 -1.75
C TRP A 46 2.96 -5.43 -2.67
N MET A 47 2.06 -5.78 -3.59
CA MET A 47 1.33 -4.83 -4.42
C MET A 47 -0.11 -4.80 -3.94
N ILE A 48 -0.57 -3.60 -3.58
CA ILE A 48 -1.92 -3.33 -3.09
C ILE A 48 -2.56 -2.34 -4.05
N GLU A 49 -3.69 -2.69 -4.65
CA GLU A 49 -4.42 -1.82 -5.57
C GLU A 49 -5.89 -1.70 -5.14
N GLY A 50 -6.45 -0.52 -5.33
CA GLY A 50 -7.86 -0.22 -5.05
C GLY A 50 -8.39 0.86 -5.98
N GLU A 51 -9.70 1.09 -5.94
CA GLU A 51 -10.32 2.22 -6.63
C GLU A 51 -10.54 3.37 -5.64
N GLY A 52 -10.13 4.59 -6.00
CA GLY A 52 -10.36 5.78 -5.20
C GLY A 52 -9.33 6.01 -4.09
N LYS A 53 -9.34 5.21 -3.01
CA LYS A 53 -8.40 5.38 -1.88
C LYS A 53 -7.96 4.06 -1.24
N ILE A 54 -6.76 4.09 -0.66
CA ILE A 54 -6.21 3.09 0.25
C ILE A 54 -5.85 3.83 1.54
N GLU A 55 -6.32 3.36 2.68
CA GLU A 55 -6.04 3.95 4.00
C GLU A 55 -5.26 2.97 4.86
N VAL A 56 -4.25 3.43 5.57
CA VAL A 56 -3.44 2.59 6.48
C VAL A 56 -3.31 3.32 7.80
N ASP A 57 -3.86 2.75 8.87
CA ASP A 57 -3.60 3.21 10.23
C ASP A 57 -2.28 2.63 10.74
N VAL A 58 -1.24 3.46 10.75
CA VAL A 58 0.11 3.02 11.15
C VAL A 58 0.18 2.69 12.64
N ASN A 59 -0.66 3.31 13.48
CA ASN A 59 -0.69 2.99 14.91
C ASN A 59 -1.25 1.58 15.11
N GLU A 60 -2.33 1.23 14.41
CA GLU A 60 -2.91 -0.11 14.49
C GLU A 60 -1.93 -1.17 13.96
N VAL A 61 -1.18 -0.89 12.89
CA VAL A 61 -0.11 -1.77 12.43
C VAL A 61 0.92 -2.00 13.55
N GLY A 62 1.33 -0.95 14.26
CA GLY A 62 2.23 -1.06 15.42
C GLY A 62 1.66 -1.89 16.57
N GLU A 63 0.38 -1.68 16.91
CA GLU A 63 -0.32 -2.45 17.94
C GLU A 63 -0.35 -3.94 17.61
N ARG A 64 -0.69 -4.30 16.36
CA ARG A 64 -0.70 -5.68 15.86
C ARG A 64 0.70 -6.29 15.82
N LEU A 65 1.71 -5.50 15.51
CA LEU A 65 3.12 -5.89 15.51
C LEU A 65 3.69 -6.08 16.93
N GLY A 66 3.03 -5.51 17.95
CA GLY A 66 3.48 -5.56 19.34
C GLY A 66 4.65 -4.61 19.66
N ARG A 67 4.89 -3.60 18.82
CA ARG A 67 5.91 -2.55 19.02
C ARG A 67 5.47 -1.24 18.37
N ASP A 68 5.94 -0.14 18.94
CA ASP A 68 5.68 1.19 18.37
C ASP A 68 6.16 1.25 16.91
N LEU A 69 5.26 1.66 16.03
CA LEU A 69 5.55 1.93 14.63
C LEU A 69 5.13 3.36 14.34
N ASP A 70 6.09 4.21 13.99
CA ASP A 70 5.82 5.58 13.60
C ASP A 70 5.73 5.73 12.07
N MET A 71 5.18 6.85 11.62
CA MET A 71 5.06 7.17 10.20
C MET A 71 6.42 7.15 9.48
N ALA A 72 7.49 7.62 10.14
CA ALA A 72 8.82 7.65 9.54
C ALA A 72 9.33 6.24 9.23
N THR A 73 9.14 5.30 10.16
CA THR A 73 9.50 3.89 10.00
C THR A 73 8.61 3.20 8.98
N PHE A 74 7.31 3.47 8.98
CA PHE A 74 6.41 2.92 7.96
C PHE A 74 6.78 3.38 6.54
N LEU A 75 7.21 4.64 6.38
CA LEU A 75 7.68 5.15 5.08
C LEU A 75 8.99 4.51 4.60
N VAL A 76 9.78 3.87 5.45
CA VAL A 76 10.95 3.05 5.03
C VAL A 76 10.48 1.78 4.31
N VAL A 77 9.33 1.24 4.71
CA VAL A 77 8.74 0.03 4.14
C VAL A 77 7.94 0.35 2.87
N MET A 78 7.38 1.56 2.77
CA MET A 78 6.68 2.03 1.57
C MET A 78 7.66 2.33 0.43
N THR A 79 7.68 1.45 -0.57
CA THR A 79 8.63 1.56 -1.71
C THR A 79 8.15 2.47 -2.83
N SER A 80 6.85 2.45 -3.13
CA SER A 80 6.29 3.18 -4.25
C SER A 80 4.78 3.33 -4.10
N TYR A 81 4.20 4.26 -4.85
CA TYR A 81 2.77 4.45 -4.97
C TYR A 81 2.41 5.05 -6.33
N TYR A 82 1.16 4.87 -6.75
CA TYR A 82 0.56 5.68 -7.81
C TYR A 82 -0.79 6.23 -7.31
N GLY A 83 -0.94 7.54 -7.38
CA GLY A 83 -2.02 8.28 -6.71
C GLY A 83 -1.46 9.49 -5.97
N ARG A 84 -2.19 9.96 -4.94
CA ARG A 84 -1.75 11.06 -4.06
C ARG A 84 -1.72 10.58 -2.62
N VAL A 85 -0.54 10.59 -2.01
CA VAL A 85 -0.36 10.22 -0.60
C VAL A 85 -0.54 11.46 0.27
N GLN A 86 -1.28 11.30 1.37
CA GLN A 86 -1.46 12.30 2.41
C GLN A 86 -1.33 11.63 3.77
N VAL A 87 -0.79 12.35 4.75
CA VAL A 87 -0.69 11.92 6.15
C VAL A 87 -1.56 12.89 6.95
N THR A 88 -2.46 12.36 7.77
CA THR A 88 -3.46 13.13 8.53
C THR A 88 -3.54 12.66 9.98
#